data_AF-A0A2E0XN76-F1
#
_entry.id   AF-A0A2E0XN76-F1
#
_cell.length_a   1.000
_cell.length_b   1.000
_cell.length_c   1.000
_cell.angle_alpha   90.00
_cell.angle_beta   90.00
_cell.angle_gamma   90.00
#
_symmetry.space_group_name_H-M   'P 1'
#
loop_
_entity.id
_entity.type
_entity.pdbx_description
1 polymer ?
#
loop_
_entity_poly.entity_id
_entity_poly.type
_entity_poly.pdbx_seq_one_letter_code
_entity_poly.pdbx_strand_id
1 'polypeptide(L)'
;MSALETIQKSAQSIVTICEKDRLTKADKDSLLKLQGEIFTQIDSLTGCEVCGGISDLIVSITIDTATADLCRECGIQALNAGEIRKSGQRRRSSRKSQSPKRSTKTTIQEPKTTVSSPVDLRAQIGTETGLNKATVRRIEKIIEEIATPMNVENTIQYVVSEAKIAKIKVEDGQLEQAVKLFMGSNSNG
;
A
#
# COMPACT_ATOMS: atom_id res chain seq x y z
N MET A 1 -15.79 20.61 -9.92
CA MET A 1 -15.71 19.36 -9.15
C MET A 1 -14.34 19.32 -8.52
N SER A 2 -14.27 19.04 -7.23
CA SER A 2 -12.98 18.87 -6.54
C SER A 2 -12.26 17.64 -7.07
N ALA A 3 -10.93 17.60 -6.93
CA ALA A 3 -10.17 16.40 -7.30
C ALA A 3 -10.66 15.16 -6.51
N LEU A 4 -11.03 15.37 -5.25
CA LEU A 4 -11.62 14.33 -4.38
C LEU A 4 -12.98 13.82 -4.87
N GLU A 5 -13.87 14.70 -5.34
CA GLU A 5 -15.16 14.30 -5.93
C GLU A 5 -14.96 13.47 -7.21
N THR A 6 -14.00 13.86 -8.04
CA THR A 6 -13.67 13.13 -9.27
C THR A 6 -13.13 11.74 -8.94
N ILE A 7 -12.18 11.63 -8.00
CA ILE A 7 -11.67 10.33 -7.52
C ILE A 7 -12.81 9.45 -7.02
N GLN A 8 -13.73 10.01 -6.21
CA GLN A 8 -14.86 9.26 -5.69
C GLN A 8 -15.76 8.73 -6.81
N LYS A 9 -16.07 9.55 -7.82
CA LYS A 9 -16.89 9.13 -8.97
C LYS A 9 -16.21 8.08 -9.83
N SER A 10 -14.91 8.23 -10.08
CA SER A 10 -14.15 7.25 -10.85
C SER A 10 -14.06 5.92 -10.10
N ALA A 11 -13.85 5.95 -8.77
CA ALA A 11 -13.87 4.76 -7.92
C ALA A 11 -15.24 4.05 -7.92
N GLN A 12 -16.33 4.81 -7.81
CA GLN A 12 -17.69 4.24 -7.92
C GLN A 12 -17.92 3.60 -9.29
N SER A 13 -17.46 4.24 -10.36
CA SER A 13 -17.57 3.70 -11.72
C SER A 13 -16.78 2.40 -11.89
N ILE A 14 -15.60 2.28 -11.26
CA ILE A 14 -14.83 1.03 -11.22
C ILE A 14 -15.64 -0.07 -10.54
N VAL A 15 -16.24 0.20 -9.38
CA VAL A 15 -17.08 -0.78 -8.66
C VAL A 15 -18.22 -1.27 -9.55
N THR A 16 -18.97 -0.36 -10.18
CA THR A 16 -20.08 -0.73 -11.08
C THR A 16 -19.62 -1.58 -12.26
N ILE A 17 -18.42 -1.34 -12.81
CA ILE A 17 -17.88 -2.18 -13.89
C ILE A 17 -17.51 -3.57 -13.36
N CYS A 18 -16.85 -3.64 -12.21
CA CYS A 18 -16.39 -4.89 -11.61
C CYS A 18 -17.53 -5.78 -11.09
N GLU A 19 -18.72 -5.23 -10.82
CA GLU A 19 -19.92 -5.99 -10.46
C GLU A 19 -20.54 -6.76 -11.63
N LYS A 20 -20.10 -6.55 -12.87
CA LYS A 20 -20.61 -7.28 -14.05
C LYS A 20 -20.10 -8.72 -14.08
N ASP A 21 -20.98 -9.67 -14.41
CA ASP A 21 -20.64 -11.10 -14.55
C ASP A 21 -19.54 -11.39 -15.58
N ARG A 22 -19.46 -10.59 -16.65
CA ARG A 22 -18.43 -10.70 -17.68
C ARG A 22 -18.00 -9.31 -18.16
N LEU A 23 -16.69 -9.08 -18.13
CA LEU A 23 -16.08 -7.84 -18.62
C LEU A 23 -15.80 -7.92 -20.13
N THR A 24 -16.30 -6.93 -20.86
CA THR A 24 -16.01 -6.74 -22.28
C THR A 24 -14.66 -6.05 -22.47
N LYS A 25 -14.15 -5.99 -23.72
CA LYS A 25 -12.96 -5.19 -24.05
C LYS A 25 -13.15 -3.71 -23.71
N ALA A 26 -14.33 -3.16 -24.00
CA ALA A 26 -14.66 -1.77 -23.70
C ALA A 26 -14.65 -1.50 -22.18
N ASP A 27 -15.10 -2.46 -21.37
CA ASP A 27 -15.03 -2.34 -19.90
C ASP A 27 -13.58 -2.25 -19.41
N LYS A 28 -12.68 -3.10 -19.95
CA LYS A 28 -11.25 -3.06 -19.61
C LYS A 28 -10.59 -1.74 -20.02
N ASP A 29 -10.91 -1.25 -21.22
CA ASP A 29 -10.41 0.05 -21.69
C ASP A 29 -10.93 1.20 -20.81
N SER A 30 -12.16 1.09 -20.30
CA SER A 30 -12.76 2.07 -19.38
C SER A 30 -12.11 2.02 -18.01
N LEU A 31 -11.81 0.83 -17.47
CA LEU A 31 -11.07 0.68 -16.21
C LEU A 31 -9.68 1.31 -16.28
N LEU A 32 -8.95 1.12 -17.37
CA LEU A 32 -7.63 1.75 -17.57
C LEU A 32 -7.72 3.29 -17.59
N LYS A 33 -8.77 3.84 -18.22
CA LYS A 33 -9.01 5.29 -18.22
C LYS A 33 -9.33 5.82 -16.82
N LEU A 34 -10.22 5.13 -16.10
CA LEU A 34 -10.60 5.51 -14.73
C LEU A 34 -9.40 5.43 -13.78
N GLN A 35 -8.54 4.42 -13.95
CA GLN A 35 -7.28 4.33 -13.20
C GLN A 35 -6.36 5.53 -13.48
N GLY A 36 -6.16 5.89 -14.75
CA GLY A 36 -5.35 7.06 -15.12
C GLY A 36 -5.92 8.37 -14.59
N GLU A 37 -7.26 8.51 -14.61
CA GLU A 37 -7.96 9.66 -14.06
C GLU A 37 -7.73 9.78 -12.55
N ILE A 38 -7.89 8.68 -11.79
CA ILE A 38 -7.65 8.66 -10.35
C ILE A 38 -6.22 9.09 -10.03
N PHE A 39 -5.21 8.53 -10.71
CA PHE A 39 -3.82 8.92 -10.46
C PHE A 39 -3.54 10.39 -10.76
N THR A 40 -4.06 10.90 -11.88
CA THR A 40 -3.90 12.31 -12.25
C THR A 40 -4.52 13.23 -11.18
N GLN A 41 -5.68 12.86 -10.62
CA GLN A 41 -6.30 13.64 -9.56
C GLN A 41 -5.53 13.54 -8.24
N ILE A 42 -4.99 12.36 -7.90
CA ILE A 42 -4.16 12.19 -6.69
C ILE A 42 -2.93 13.10 -6.74
N ASP A 43 -2.28 13.22 -7.90
CA ASP A 43 -1.09 14.07 -8.06
C ASP A 43 -1.38 15.56 -7.86
N SER A 44 -2.64 15.99 -8.02
CA SER A 44 -3.08 17.37 -7.76
C SER A 44 -3.37 17.66 -6.29
N LEU A 45 -3.46 16.63 -5.44
CA LEU A 45 -3.77 16.77 -4.03
C LEU A 45 -2.52 17.14 -3.23
N THR A 46 -2.69 18.05 -2.27
CA THR A 46 -1.60 18.54 -1.43
C THR A 46 -1.96 18.40 0.05
N GLY A 47 -0.94 18.30 0.89
CA GLY A 47 -1.10 18.12 2.33
C GLY A 47 -1.08 19.45 3.09
N CYS A 48 -1.97 19.59 4.07
CA CYS A 48 -1.93 20.67 5.03
C CYS A 48 -0.79 20.45 6.05
N GLU A 49 0.08 21.43 6.22
CA GLU A 49 1.21 21.38 7.17
C GLU A 49 0.78 21.31 8.64
N VAL A 50 -0.44 21.77 8.95
CA VAL A 50 -0.96 21.81 10.32
C VAL A 50 -1.66 20.49 10.65
N CYS A 51 -2.82 20.22 10.06
CA CYS A 51 -3.61 19.04 10.40
C CYS A 51 -3.17 17.75 9.71
N GLY A 52 -2.30 17.83 8.69
CA GLY A 52 -1.92 16.68 7.85
C GLY A 52 -3.03 16.19 6.91
N GLY A 53 -4.17 16.89 6.86
CA GLY A 53 -5.25 16.59 5.94
C GLY A 53 -4.84 16.83 4.49
N ILE A 54 -5.31 15.97 3.59
CA ILE A 54 -5.09 16.10 2.16
C ILE A 54 -6.28 16.85 1.55
N SER A 55 -6.00 17.86 0.75
CA SER A 55 -7.00 18.72 0.13
C SER A 55 -6.56 19.06 -1.30
N ASP A 56 -7.52 19.29 -2.17
CA ASP A 56 -7.29 19.89 -3.49
C ASP A 56 -7.14 21.41 -3.41
N LEU A 57 -7.56 22.00 -2.29
CA LEU A 57 -7.39 23.41 -1.97
C LEU A 57 -6.49 23.56 -0.73
N ILE A 58 -5.20 23.71 -0.98
CA ILE A 58 -4.19 24.13 -0.01
C ILE A 58 -3.65 25.48 -0.46
N VAL A 59 -3.50 26.40 0.49
CA VAL A 59 -3.01 27.76 0.21
C VAL A 59 -1.85 28.06 1.15
N SER A 60 -0.77 28.61 0.60
CA SER A 60 0.35 29.13 1.38
C SER A 60 -0.04 30.44 2.05
N ILE A 61 -0.09 30.44 3.38
CA ILE A 61 -0.40 31.64 4.18
C ILE A 61 0.86 32.04 4.95
N THR A 62 1.14 33.35 4.98
CA THR A 62 2.21 33.93 5.81
C THR A 62 1.61 34.85 6.86
N ILE A 63 1.93 34.61 8.12
CA ILE A 63 1.57 35.46 9.26
C ILE A 63 2.86 35.75 10.04
N ASP A 64 3.20 37.03 10.18
CA ASP A 64 4.48 37.52 10.67
C ASP A 64 5.68 36.91 9.92
N THR A 65 6.38 35.97 10.56
CA THR A 65 7.56 35.27 10.01
C THR A 65 7.28 33.80 9.68
N ALA A 66 6.07 33.31 9.96
CA ALA A 66 5.70 31.93 9.71
C ALA A 66 4.93 31.82 8.39
N THR A 67 5.43 30.96 7.50
CA THR A 67 4.71 30.53 6.28
C THR A 67 4.35 29.05 6.42
N ALA A 68 3.14 28.69 5.98
CA ALA A 68 2.70 27.29 5.90
C ALA A 68 1.65 27.08 4.83
N ASP A 69 1.65 25.88 4.24
CA ASP A 69 0.63 25.39 3.34
C ASP A 69 -0.57 24.85 4.14
N LEU A 70 -1.72 25.54 4.08
CA LEU A 70 -2.88 25.29 4.94
C LEU A 70 -4.12 24.89 4.14
N CYS A 71 -4.85 23.90 4.65
CA CYS A 71 -6.23 23.66 4.21
C CYS A 71 -7.15 24.78 4.69
N ARG A 72 -8.35 24.86 4.10
CA ARG A 72 -9.37 25.87 4.41
C ARG A 72 -9.60 26.07 5.92
N GLU A 73 -9.79 24.98 6.66
CA GLU A 73 -10.09 25.05 8.10
C GLU A 73 -8.89 25.57 8.92
N CYS A 74 -7.69 25.03 8.65
CA CYS A 74 -6.47 25.47 9.33
C CYS A 74 -6.11 26.92 8.96
N GLY A 75 -6.35 27.33 7.72
CA GLY A 75 -6.15 28.70 7.26
C GLY A 75 -7.07 29.69 7.97
N ILE A 76 -8.36 29.38 8.08
CA ILE A 76 -9.33 30.22 8.82
C ILE A 76 -8.94 30.32 10.30
N GLN A 77 -8.54 29.21 10.92
CA GLN A 77 -8.09 29.22 12.32
C GLN A 77 -6.82 30.06 12.52
N ALA A 78 -5.84 29.94 11.63
CA ALA A 78 -4.61 30.72 11.69
C ALA A 78 -4.87 32.23 11.53
N LEU A 79 -5.73 32.60 10.57
CA LEU A 79 -6.11 33.99 10.35
C LEU A 79 -6.88 34.59 11.55
N ASN A 80 -7.80 33.81 12.14
CA ASN A 80 -8.56 34.26 13.32
C ASN A 80 -7.67 34.37 14.58
N ALA A 81 -6.70 33.47 14.74
CA ALA A 81 -5.78 33.47 15.87
C ALA A 81 -4.64 34.49 15.71
N GLY A 82 -4.37 34.95 14.48
CA GLY A 82 -3.21 35.79 14.17
C GLY A 82 -1.87 35.04 14.28
N GLU A 83 -1.89 33.70 14.29
CA GLU A 83 -0.67 32.89 14.37
C GLU A 83 -0.87 31.52 13.71
N ILE A 84 0.21 31.00 13.09
CA ILE A 84 0.21 29.65 12.54
C ILE A 84 0.64 28.66 13.63
N ARG A 85 -0.33 28.08 14.32
CA ARG A 85 -0.09 26.99 15.26
C ARG A 85 0.19 25.70 14.50
N LYS A 86 1.46 25.42 14.20
CA LYS A 86 1.86 24.08 13.74
C LYS A 86 1.53 23.10 14.87
N SER A 87 0.41 22.37 14.75
CA SER A 87 0.19 21.21 15.62
C SER A 87 1.37 20.30 15.36
N GLY A 88 2.23 20.19 16.38
CA GLY A 88 3.51 19.50 16.27
C GLY A 88 3.26 18.21 15.52
N GLN A 89 3.92 18.07 14.36
CA GLN A 89 3.75 16.93 13.47
C GLN A 89 3.55 15.73 14.36
N ARG A 90 2.39 15.06 14.25
CA ARG A 90 2.35 13.65 14.61
C ARG A 90 3.39 13.07 13.67
N ARG A 91 4.63 12.99 14.15
CA ARG A 91 5.72 12.29 13.49
C ARG A 91 5.05 10.96 13.23
N ARG A 92 4.72 10.68 11.96
CA ARG A 92 4.69 9.29 11.52
C ARG A 92 6.01 8.78 12.05
N SER A 93 5.94 7.94 13.07
CA SER A 93 7.08 7.31 13.66
C SER A 93 7.75 6.58 12.50
N SER A 94 8.72 7.22 11.85
CA SER A 94 9.83 6.48 11.33
C SER A 94 10.41 5.84 12.58
N ARG A 95 10.10 4.57 12.79
CA ARG A 95 10.94 3.73 13.62
C ARG A 95 12.29 3.76 12.92
N LYS A 96 13.11 4.78 13.23
CA LYS A 96 14.54 4.59 13.34
C LYS A 96 14.65 3.48 14.36
N SER A 97 14.94 2.29 13.85
CA SER A 97 15.39 1.15 14.61
C SER A 97 16.52 1.64 15.51
N GLN A 98 16.17 1.98 16.75
CA GLN A 98 17.14 2.08 17.82
C GLN A 98 17.68 0.67 17.98
N SER A 99 18.91 0.48 17.53
CA SER A 99 19.73 -0.68 17.85
C SER A 99 19.67 -0.92 19.35
N PRO A 100 19.11 -2.04 19.83
CA PRO A 100 19.07 -2.29 21.25
C PRO A 100 20.47 -2.68 21.71
N LYS A 101 20.95 -1.93 22.71
CA LYS A 101 22.14 -2.29 23.48
C LYS A 101 21.94 -3.68 24.10
N ARG A 102 23.03 -4.43 24.03
CA ARG A 102 23.33 -5.78 24.54
C ARG A 102 23.00 -5.98 26.02
N SER A 103 22.47 -7.18 26.31
CA SER A 103 22.32 -7.95 27.59
C SER A 103 20.84 -8.30 27.84
N THR A 104 20.41 -9.54 28.05
CA THR A 104 21.10 -10.70 28.64
C THR A 104 20.49 -12.00 28.11
N LYS A 105 21.39 -12.97 27.94
CA LYS A 105 21.27 -14.41 27.62
C LYS A 105 19.96 -15.09 28.07
N THR A 106 19.13 -15.50 27.11
CA THR A 106 18.24 -16.67 27.25
C THR A 106 18.23 -17.44 25.93
N THR A 107 18.80 -18.63 25.96
CA THR A 107 18.90 -19.58 24.85
C THR A 107 17.52 -20.08 24.46
N ILE A 108 17.06 -19.73 23.26
CA ILE A 108 16.07 -20.51 22.51
C ILE A 108 16.64 -20.61 21.10
N GLN A 109 16.78 -21.83 20.60
CA GLN A 109 17.44 -22.15 19.34
C GLN A 109 16.67 -21.54 18.16
N GLU A 110 17.31 -20.61 17.44
CA GLU A 110 16.85 -20.15 16.13
C GLU A 110 17.19 -21.23 15.07
N PRO A 111 16.25 -21.60 14.18
CA PRO A 111 16.62 -22.20 12.91
C PRO A 111 17.33 -21.14 12.07
N LYS A 112 18.62 -21.36 11.81
CA LYS A 112 19.36 -20.67 10.77
C LYS A 112 18.69 -20.93 9.42
N THR A 113 18.23 -19.88 8.76
CA THR A 113 18.25 -19.87 7.29
C THR A 113 18.49 -18.46 6.78
N THR A 114 19.78 -18.15 6.61
CA THR A 114 20.26 -17.23 5.58
C THR A 114 19.72 -17.67 4.23
N VAL A 115 18.93 -16.84 3.56
CA VAL A 115 18.54 -17.10 2.17
C VAL A 115 19.12 -16.01 1.29
N SER A 116 20.17 -16.38 0.57
CA SER A 116 20.93 -15.52 -0.32
C SER A 116 20.77 -16.00 -1.76
N SER A 117 19.53 -16.06 -2.28
CA SER A 117 19.17 -15.87 -3.69
C SER A 117 17.64 -16.07 -3.89
N PRO A 118 17.02 -15.46 -4.91
CA PRO A 118 15.61 -15.72 -5.27
C PRO A 118 15.33 -17.20 -5.60
N VAL A 119 16.36 -17.94 -6.04
CA VAL A 119 16.25 -19.37 -6.35
C VAL A 119 16.07 -20.19 -5.06
N ASP A 120 16.78 -19.80 -4.00
CA ASP A 120 16.73 -20.47 -2.70
C ASP A 120 15.41 -20.17 -1.96
N LEU A 121 14.87 -18.96 -2.09
CA LEU A 121 13.55 -18.59 -1.54
C LEU A 121 12.43 -19.42 -2.16
N ARG A 122 12.42 -19.59 -3.49
CA ARG A 122 11.42 -20.42 -4.19
C ARG A 122 11.50 -21.89 -3.78
N ALA A 123 12.72 -22.40 -3.55
CA ALA A 123 12.92 -23.76 -3.10
C ALA A 123 12.40 -23.95 -1.67
N GLN A 124 12.69 -23.00 -0.77
CA GLN A 124 12.20 -23.02 0.60
C GLN A 124 10.68 -22.96 0.68
N ILE A 125 10.05 -22.06 -0.09
CA ILE A 125 8.58 -21.95 -0.14
C ILE A 125 7.97 -23.26 -0.64
N GLY A 126 8.56 -23.89 -1.66
CA GLY A 126 8.13 -25.21 -2.14
C GLY A 126 8.21 -26.30 -1.05
N THR A 127 9.27 -26.30 -0.23
CA THR A 127 9.42 -27.26 0.87
C THR A 127 8.47 -26.99 2.03
N GLU A 128 8.21 -25.73 2.39
CA GLU A 128 7.38 -25.38 3.54
C GLU A 128 5.88 -25.47 3.24
N THR A 129 5.47 -25.25 1.98
CA THR A 129 4.06 -25.24 1.58
C THR A 129 3.62 -26.52 0.86
N GLY A 130 4.57 -27.38 0.45
CA GLY A 130 4.29 -28.55 -0.39
C GLY A 130 3.92 -28.21 -1.85
N LEU A 131 4.12 -26.96 -2.26
CA LEU A 131 3.77 -26.49 -3.61
C LEU A 131 4.86 -26.86 -4.63
N ASN A 132 4.42 -27.20 -5.84
CA ASN A 132 5.36 -27.45 -6.93
C ASN A 132 6.03 -26.14 -7.42
N LYS A 133 7.22 -26.27 -8.01
CA LYS A 133 8.03 -25.14 -8.49
C LYS A 133 7.31 -24.21 -9.49
N ALA A 134 6.42 -24.76 -10.32
CA ALA A 134 5.69 -23.99 -11.31
C ALA A 134 4.62 -23.10 -10.64
N THR A 135 3.95 -23.62 -9.61
CA THR A 135 2.96 -22.90 -8.81
C THR A 135 3.61 -21.78 -8.01
N VAL A 136 4.73 -22.06 -7.33
CA VAL A 136 5.47 -21.04 -6.57
C VAL A 136 5.87 -19.85 -7.46
N ARG A 137 6.36 -20.11 -8.69
CA ARG A 137 6.68 -19.05 -9.67
C ARG A 137 5.48 -18.23 -10.12
N ARG A 138 4.29 -18.84 -10.22
CA ARG A 138 3.07 -18.11 -10.58
C ARG A 138 2.63 -17.19 -9.45
N ILE A 139 2.69 -17.66 -8.21
CA ILE A 139 2.35 -16.86 -7.02
C ILE A 139 3.26 -15.65 -6.92
N GLU A 140 4.57 -15.84 -7.06
CA GLU A 140 5.55 -14.74 -7.04
C GLU A 140 5.26 -13.69 -8.12
N LYS A 141 4.97 -14.12 -9.35
CA LYS A 141 4.63 -13.21 -10.43
C LYS A 141 3.37 -12.39 -10.13
N ILE A 142 2.35 -13.02 -9.55
CA ILE A 142 1.14 -12.32 -9.11
C ILE A 142 1.49 -11.27 -8.04
N ILE A 143 2.40 -11.60 -7.12
CA ILE A 143 2.86 -10.66 -6.08
C ILE A 143 3.66 -9.48 -6.69
N GLU A 144 4.54 -9.74 -7.67
CA GLU A 144 5.31 -8.72 -8.38
C GLU A 144 4.43 -7.73 -9.18
N GLU A 145 3.26 -8.17 -9.63
CA GLU A 145 2.28 -7.33 -10.36
C GLU A 145 1.50 -6.38 -9.42
N ILE A 146 1.64 -6.51 -8.10
CA ILE A 146 0.94 -5.66 -7.11
C ILE A 146 1.71 -4.37 -6.88
N ALA A 147 1.06 -3.23 -7.13
CA ALA A 147 1.62 -1.92 -6.80
C ALA A 147 1.77 -1.74 -5.28
N THR A 148 2.97 -1.39 -4.82
CA THR A 148 3.22 -1.02 -3.42
C THR A 148 2.60 0.34 -3.07
N PRO A 149 2.14 0.57 -1.82
CA PRO A 149 2.28 -0.29 -0.64
C PRO A 149 0.96 -0.99 -0.27
N MET A 150 0.84 -2.30 -0.54
CA MET A 150 -0.29 -3.11 -0.07
C MET A 150 0.11 -3.92 1.17
N ASN A 151 -0.75 -3.93 2.20
CA ASN A 151 -0.56 -4.70 3.43
C ASN A 151 -0.75 -6.21 3.15
N VAL A 152 -0.08 -7.07 3.93
CA VAL A 152 -0.06 -8.54 3.81
C VAL A 152 -1.47 -9.12 3.74
N GLU A 153 -2.41 -8.67 4.58
CA GLU A 153 -3.80 -9.16 4.53
C GLU A 153 -4.49 -8.87 3.19
N ASN A 154 -4.29 -7.66 2.64
CA ASN A 154 -4.87 -7.29 1.35
C ASN A 154 -4.19 -8.03 0.19
N THR A 155 -2.87 -8.24 0.28
CA THR A 155 -2.12 -9.03 -0.70
C THR A 155 -2.57 -10.48 -0.72
N ILE A 156 -2.83 -11.08 0.44
CA ILE A 156 -3.39 -12.43 0.54
C ILE A 156 -4.74 -12.49 -0.18
N GLN A 157 -5.66 -11.57 0.11
CA GLN A 157 -6.98 -11.55 -0.52
C GLN A 157 -6.88 -11.41 -2.05
N TYR A 158 -6.02 -10.51 -2.52
CA TYR A 158 -5.79 -10.30 -3.95
C TYR A 158 -5.21 -11.56 -4.62
N VAL A 159 -4.16 -12.15 -4.04
CA VAL A 159 -3.52 -13.35 -4.60
C VAL A 159 -4.48 -14.54 -4.60
N VAL A 160 -5.34 -14.68 -3.58
CA VAL A 160 -6.42 -15.68 -3.56
C VAL A 160 -7.40 -15.47 -4.72
N SER A 161 -7.83 -14.23 -4.98
CA SER A 161 -8.71 -13.95 -6.12
C SER A 161 -8.06 -14.26 -7.47
N GLU A 162 -6.80 -13.86 -7.67
CA GLU A 162 -6.06 -14.11 -8.91
C GLU A 162 -5.78 -15.60 -9.13
N ALA A 163 -5.44 -16.34 -8.07
CA ALA A 163 -5.25 -17.79 -8.16
C ALA A 163 -6.53 -18.53 -8.58
N LYS A 164 -7.70 -18.08 -8.09
CA LYS A 164 -9.02 -18.59 -8.48
C LYS A 164 -9.33 -18.27 -9.95
N ILE A 165 -9.08 -17.03 -10.38
CA ILE A 165 -9.24 -16.60 -11.79
C ILE A 165 -8.34 -17.44 -12.73
N ALA A 166 -7.09 -17.66 -12.33
CA ALA A 166 -6.10 -18.45 -13.06
C ALA A 166 -6.28 -19.98 -12.92
N LYS A 167 -7.32 -20.44 -12.19
CA LYS A 167 -7.63 -21.86 -11.94
C LYS A 167 -6.44 -22.65 -11.39
N ILE A 168 -5.64 -22.00 -10.54
CA ILE A 168 -4.50 -22.65 -9.89
C ILE A 168 -5.06 -23.59 -8.82
N LYS A 169 -4.75 -24.89 -8.93
CA LYS A 169 -5.18 -25.92 -7.97
C LYS A 169 -4.28 -25.91 -6.73
N VAL A 170 -4.58 -25.02 -5.79
CA VAL A 170 -3.86 -24.83 -4.53
C VAL A 170 -4.86 -24.63 -3.41
N GLU A 171 -4.59 -25.19 -2.24
CA GLU A 171 -5.42 -24.95 -1.05
C GLU A 171 -5.18 -23.55 -0.47
N ASP A 172 -6.24 -22.89 0.00
CA ASP A 172 -6.19 -21.52 0.50
C ASP A 172 -5.11 -21.35 1.59
N GLY A 173 -4.95 -22.32 2.51
CA GLY A 173 -3.92 -22.28 3.55
C GLY A 173 -2.47 -22.34 3.02
N GLN A 174 -2.22 -23.09 1.96
CA GLN A 174 -0.89 -23.16 1.33
C GLN A 174 -0.54 -21.84 0.61
N LEU A 175 -1.55 -21.21 0.02
CA LEU A 175 -1.41 -19.93 -0.67
C LEU A 175 -1.12 -18.80 0.32
N GLU A 176 -1.86 -18.74 1.44
CA GLU A 176 -1.63 -17.77 2.50
C GLU A 176 -0.21 -17.85 3.06
N GLN A 177 0.28 -19.06 3.33
CA GLN A 177 1.63 -19.27 3.85
C GLN A 177 2.70 -18.85 2.83
N ALA A 178 2.51 -19.16 1.54
CA ALA A 178 3.42 -18.72 0.48
C ALA A 178 3.51 -17.20 0.38
N VAL A 179 2.36 -16.49 0.41
CA VAL A 179 2.32 -15.02 0.35
C VAL A 179 3.02 -14.38 1.54
N LYS A 180 2.81 -14.91 2.75
CA LYS A 180 3.49 -14.43 3.96
C LYS A 180 5.02 -14.58 3.87
N LEU A 181 5.51 -15.70 3.32
CA LEU A 181 6.94 -15.94 3.13
C LEU A 181 7.55 -15.01 2.08
N PHE A 182 6.86 -14.77 0.97
CA PHE A 182 7.29 -13.81 -0.07
C PHE A 182 7.36 -12.38 0.47
N MET A 183 6.32 -11.92 1.18
CA MET A 183 6.28 -10.55 1.70
C MET A 183 7.17 -10.33 2.92
N GLY A 184 7.33 -11.35 3.79
CA GLY A 184 8.25 -11.30 4.93
C GLY A 184 9.71 -11.18 4.50
N SER A 185 10.10 -11.82 3.40
CA SER A 185 11.46 -11.74 2.85
C SER A 185 11.76 -10.39 2.17
N ASN A 186 10.73 -9.71 1.63
CA ASN A 186 10.85 -8.37 1.03
C ASN A 186 10.95 -7.22 2.04
N SER A 187 10.80 -7.49 3.34
CA SER A 187 10.89 -6.47 4.40
C SER A 187 12.29 -6.23 4.98
N ASN A 188 13.31 -6.93 4.43
CA ASN A 188 14.73 -6.79 4.78
C ASN A 188 15.61 -6.25 3.63
N GLY A 189 15.00 -5.65 2.60
CA GLY A 189 15.69 -4.96 1.50
C GLY A 189 15.73 -3.45 1.69
#